data_AF-A0A7C1ANY2-F1
#
_entry.id   AF-A0A7C1ANY2-F1
#
_cell.length_a   1.000
_cell.length_b   1.000
_cell.length_c   1.000
_cell.angle_alpha   90.00
_cell.angle_beta   90.00
_cell.angle_gamma   90.00
#
_symmetry.space_group_name_H-M   'P 1'
#
loop_
_entity.id
_entity.type
_entity.pdbx_description
1 polymer ?
#
loop_
_entity_poly.entity_id
_entity_poly.type
_entity_poly.pdbx_seq_one_letter_code
_entity_poly.pdbx_strand_id
1 'polypeptide(L)'
;MKKRRRQFYFSRRELQISLALIVLVSFATVIFLAFVIREAKDFLEILNLNKNVKIGLLILVFVCYVVALAVLTSVFTHRFIGPFPRLKRELQKIREGQYEKRLSIRTMDDPYIRSFIDEINGFLDLLEEKKTQDESKDK
;
A
#
# COMPACT_ATOMS: atom_id res chain seq x y z
N MET A 1 30.36 11.91 -2.28
CA MET A 1 29.67 10.66 -2.66
C MET A 1 29.81 9.53 -1.61
N LYS A 2 29.41 9.71 -0.32
CA LYS A 2 29.62 8.65 0.72
C LYS A 2 28.41 8.30 1.62
N LYS A 3 27.19 8.79 1.34
CA LYS A 3 25.98 8.50 2.15
C LYS A 3 25.02 7.44 1.56
N ARG A 4 25.17 7.02 0.30
CA ARG A 4 24.18 6.16 -0.41
C ARG A 4 24.10 4.69 0.04
N ARG A 5 25.13 4.10 0.67
CA ARG A 5 25.13 2.65 0.98
C ARG A 5 24.25 2.23 2.16
N ARG A 6 23.80 3.14 3.03
CA ARG A 6 22.96 2.78 4.20
C ARG A 6 21.47 2.61 3.89
N GLN A 7 20.97 3.14 2.76
CA GLN A 7 19.54 3.10 2.44
C GLN A 7 19.07 1.73 1.95
N PHE A 8 19.92 0.98 1.23
CA PHE A 8 19.56 -0.34 0.70
C PHE A 8 19.25 -1.39 1.78
N TYR A 9 19.87 -1.28 2.96
CA TYR A 9 19.57 -2.15 4.11
C TYR A 9 18.28 -1.75 4.85
N PHE A 10 17.86 -0.49 4.73
CA PHE A 10 16.64 0.03 5.35
C PHE A 10 15.38 -0.40 4.59
N SER A 11 15.45 -0.42 3.25
CA SER A 11 14.31 -0.76 2.38
C SER A 11 13.79 -2.21 2.57
N ARG A 12 14.67 -3.16 2.94
CA ARG A 12 14.26 -4.54 3.32
C ARG A 12 13.41 -4.58 4.59
N ARG A 13 13.69 -3.72 5.59
CA ARG A 13 12.90 -3.66 6.83
C ARG A 13 11.54 -3.03 6.60
N GLU A 14 11.43 -2.07 5.68
CA GLU A 14 10.17 -1.36 5.39
C GLU A 14 9.17 -2.24 4.63
N LEU A 15 9.65 -3.06 3.69
CA LEU A 15 8.82 -4.11 3.05
C LEU A 15 8.34 -5.15 4.08
N GLN A 16 9.18 -5.49 5.05
CA GLN A 16 8.79 -6.36 6.15
C GLN A 16 7.74 -5.71 7.05
N ILE A 17 7.78 -4.38 7.25
CA ILE A 17 6.78 -3.65 8.04
C ILE A 17 5.43 -3.61 7.31
N SER A 18 5.38 -3.33 6.01
CA SER A 18 4.12 -3.32 5.26
C SER A 18 3.51 -4.71 5.16
N LEU A 19 4.33 -5.74 4.91
CA LEU A 19 3.89 -7.15 4.95
C LEU A 19 3.42 -7.54 6.36
N ALA A 20 4.18 -7.21 7.40
CA ALA A 20 3.80 -7.48 8.79
C ALA A 20 2.50 -6.75 9.16
N LEU A 21 2.27 -5.54 8.65
CA LEU A 21 1.04 -4.80 8.88
C LEU A 21 -0.16 -5.51 8.23
N ILE A 22 -0.02 -5.99 6.98
CA ILE A 22 -1.07 -6.77 6.31
C ILE A 22 -1.38 -8.05 7.09
N VAL A 23 -0.33 -8.78 7.52
CA VAL A 23 -0.48 -9.99 8.34
C VAL A 23 -1.11 -9.68 9.69
N LEU A 24 -0.71 -8.58 10.35
CA LEU A 24 -1.28 -8.14 11.62
C LEU A 24 -2.76 -7.76 11.48
N VAL A 25 -3.12 -7.00 10.45
CA VAL A 25 -4.50 -6.58 10.18
C VAL A 25 -5.36 -7.81 9.86
N SER A 26 -4.88 -8.74 9.04
CA SER A 26 -5.60 -9.98 8.75
C SER A 26 -5.79 -10.82 10.02
N PHE A 27 -4.77 -10.97 10.85
CA PHE A 27 -4.90 -11.67 12.13
C PHE A 27 -5.90 -10.97 13.08
N ALA A 28 -5.82 -9.65 13.18
CA ALA A 28 -6.73 -8.84 13.98
C ALA A 28 -8.18 -8.97 13.50
N THR A 29 -8.43 -9.02 12.18
CA THR A 29 -9.78 -9.21 11.64
C THR A 29 -10.37 -10.57 12.00
N VAL A 30 -9.57 -11.63 11.98
CA VAL A 30 -10.01 -12.99 12.38
C VAL A 30 -10.32 -13.04 13.88
N ILE A 31 -9.46 -12.46 14.72
CA ILE A 31 -9.68 -12.39 16.17
C ILE A 31 -10.95 -11.58 16.47
N PHE A 32 -11.11 -10.42 15.83
CA PHE A 32 -12.29 -9.58 15.98
C PHE A 32 -13.56 -10.31 15.55
N LEU A 33 -13.54 -11.00 14.42
CA LEU A 33 -14.67 -11.79 13.94
C LEU A 33 -15.03 -12.91 14.93
N ALA A 34 -14.03 -13.65 15.43
CA ALA A 34 -14.24 -14.71 16.41
C ALA A 34 -14.85 -14.17 17.72
N PHE A 35 -14.36 -13.01 18.19
CA PHE A 35 -14.91 -12.31 19.34
C PHE A 35 -16.37 -11.91 19.12
N VAL A 36 -16.68 -11.26 17.99
CA VAL A 36 -18.05 -10.85 17.64
C VAL A 36 -18.99 -12.05 17.54
N ILE A 37 -18.56 -13.15 16.92
CA ILE A 37 -19.38 -14.37 16.82
C ILE A 37 -19.66 -14.96 18.20
N ARG A 38 -18.67 -14.95 19.10
CA ARG A 38 -18.82 -15.47 20.46
C ARG A 38 -19.84 -14.64 21.24
N GLU A 39 -19.62 -13.33 21.33
CA GLU A 39 -20.52 -12.42 22.04
C GLU A 39 -21.95 -12.45 21.45
N ALA A 40 -22.06 -12.52 20.12
CA ALA A 40 -23.36 -12.63 19.46
C ALA A 40 -24.08 -13.95 19.80
N LYS A 41 -23.37 -15.07 19.91
CA LYS A 41 -23.96 -16.35 20.32
C LYS A 41 -24.50 -16.29 21.74
N ASP A 42 -23.67 -15.80 22.68
CA ASP A 42 -24.04 -15.71 24.09
C ASP A 42 -25.26 -14.79 24.27
N PHE A 43 -25.30 -13.66 23.54
CA PHE A 43 -26.43 -12.74 23.53
C PHE A 43 -27.71 -13.34 22.91
N LEU A 44 -27.58 -14.09 21.80
CA LEU A 44 -28.71 -14.75 21.14
C LEU A 44 -29.30 -15.91 21.96
N GLU A 45 -28.50 -16.54 22.80
CA GLU A 45 -28.95 -17.62 23.69
C GLU A 45 -29.81 -17.07 24.83
N ILE A 46 -29.41 -15.94 25.42
CA ILE A 46 -30.17 -15.24 26.49
C ILE A 46 -31.53 -14.74 25.99
N LEU A 47 -31.62 -14.25 24.75
CA LEU A 47 -32.82 -13.58 24.24
C LEU A 47 -34.00 -14.53 23.94
N ASN A 48 -33.82 -15.85 24.05
CA ASN A 48 -34.84 -16.88 23.80
C ASN A 48 -35.67 -16.66 22.51
N LEU A 49 -35.03 -16.15 21.46
CA LEU A 49 -35.68 -15.76 20.20
C LEU A 49 -36.04 -16.97 19.33
N ASN A 50 -37.03 -16.77 18.47
CA ASN A 50 -37.36 -17.72 17.39
C ASN A 50 -36.15 -17.98 16.50
N LYS A 51 -35.98 -19.24 16.08
CA LYS A 51 -34.86 -19.70 15.23
C LYS A 51 -34.66 -18.86 13.97
N ASN A 52 -35.74 -18.44 13.33
CA ASN A 52 -35.70 -17.61 12.12
C ASN A 52 -35.11 -16.22 12.40
N VAL A 53 -35.42 -15.62 13.56
CA VAL A 53 -34.89 -14.32 13.98
C VAL A 53 -33.40 -14.44 14.30
N LYS A 54 -32.99 -15.53 14.98
CA LYS A 54 -31.57 -15.82 15.27
C LYS A 54 -30.73 -15.88 14.00
N ILE A 55 -31.23 -16.59 12.97
CA ILE A 55 -30.56 -16.69 11.67
C ILE A 55 -30.47 -15.31 10.99
N GLY A 56 -31.58 -14.55 10.98
CA GLY A 56 -31.60 -13.21 10.39
C GLY A 56 -30.60 -12.26 11.05
N LEU A 57 -30.46 -12.31 12.38
CA LEU A 57 -29.53 -11.47 13.13
C LEU A 57 -28.06 -11.86 12.85
N LEU A 58 -27.78 -13.15 12.69
CA LEU A 58 -26.45 -13.64 12.31
C LEU A 58 -26.07 -13.15 10.90
N ILE A 59 -27.00 -13.22 9.95
CA ILE A 59 -26.81 -12.67 8.60
C ILE A 59 -26.54 -11.16 8.66
N LEU A 60 -27.29 -10.41 9.47
CA LEU A 60 -27.09 -8.97 9.63
C LEU A 60 -25.69 -8.64 10.16
N VAL A 61 -25.23 -9.33 11.21
CA VAL A 61 -23.87 -9.16 11.75
C VAL A 61 -22.82 -9.45 10.69
N PHE A 62 -23.01 -10.51 9.90
CA PHE A 62 -22.10 -10.86 8.81
C PHE A 62 -22.06 -9.78 7.72
N VAL A 63 -23.21 -9.22 7.32
CA VAL A 63 -23.28 -8.12 6.36
C VAL A 63 -22.54 -6.89 6.89
N CYS A 64 -22.78 -6.50 8.16
CA CYS A 64 -22.07 -5.38 8.78
C CYS A 64 -20.55 -5.61 8.79
N TYR A 65 -20.10 -6.84 9.07
CA TYR A 65 -18.69 -7.20 9.01
C TYR A 65 -18.10 -7.07 7.61
N VAL A 66 -18.78 -7.58 6.58
CA VAL A 66 -18.33 -7.46 5.18
C VAL A 66 -18.23 -6.00 4.76
N VAL A 67 -19.20 -5.17 5.14
CA VAL A 67 -19.16 -3.72 4.87
C VAL A 67 -17.97 -3.06 5.57
N ALA A 68 -17.74 -3.36 6.85
CA ALA A 68 -16.59 -2.82 7.58
C ALA A 68 -15.25 -3.22 6.94
N LEU A 69 -15.10 -4.49 6.53
CA LEU A 69 -13.92 -4.96 5.80
C LEU A 69 -13.74 -4.25 4.46
N ALA A 70 -14.82 -4.06 3.70
CA ALA A 70 -14.77 -3.37 2.42
C ALA A 70 -14.29 -1.92 2.59
N VAL A 71 -14.81 -1.21 3.60
CA VAL A 71 -14.38 0.15 3.93
C VAL A 71 -12.90 0.17 4.32
N LEU A 72 -12.47 -0.70 5.24
CA LEU A 72 -11.08 -0.77 5.69
C LEU A 72 -10.13 -1.06 4.52
N THR A 73 -10.46 -2.05 3.70
CA THR A 73 -9.68 -2.45 2.53
C THR A 73 -9.62 -1.32 1.50
N SER A 74 -10.72 -0.61 1.27
CA SER A 74 -10.77 0.53 0.34
C SER A 74 -9.86 1.67 0.80
N VAL A 75 -9.86 1.99 2.10
CA VAL A 75 -8.97 3.02 2.68
C VAL A 75 -7.49 2.64 2.48
N PHE A 76 -7.11 1.39 2.79
CA PHE A 76 -5.75 0.91 2.59
C PHE A 76 -5.37 0.91 1.10
N THR A 77 -6.26 0.42 0.24
CA THR A 77 -6.05 0.35 -1.21
C THR A 77 -5.86 1.73 -1.80
N HIS A 78 -6.69 2.71 -1.43
CA HIS A 78 -6.55 4.08 -1.91
C HIS A 78 -5.23 4.72 -1.47
N ARG A 79 -4.75 4.42 -0.25
CA ARG A 79 -3.46 4.90 0.25
C ARG A 79 -2.27 4.27 -0.48
N PHE A 80 -2.34 2.98 -0.79
CA PHE A 80 -1.25 2.26 -1.47
C PHE A 80 -1.23 2.47 -2.99
N ILE A 81 -2.39 2.42 -3.65
CA ILE A 81 -2.52 2.51 -5.11
C ILE A 81 -2.54 3.97 -5.58
N GLY A 82 -2.96 4.91 -4.73
CA GLY A 82 -3.05 6.34 -5.03
C GLY A 82 -1.82 6.98 -5.72
N PRO A 83 -0.57 6.69 -5.32
CA PRO A 83 0.60 7.27 -5.99
C PRO A 83 0.89 6.69 -7.39
N PHE A 84 0.45 5.46 -7.69
CA PHE A 84 0.81 4.77 -8.94
C PHE A 84 0.33 5.47 -10.22
N PRO A 85 -0.93 5.95 -10.33
CA PRO A 85 -1.38 6.71 -11.51
C PRO A 85 -0.58 7.99 -11.76
N ARG A 86 -0.03 8.62 -10.71
CA ARG A 86 0.83 9.80 -10.85
C ARG A 86 2.21 9.39 -11.35
N LEU A 87 2.79 8.36 -10.73
CA LEU A 87 4.08 7.80 -11.13
C LEU A 87 4.08 7.34 -12.59
N LYS A 88 3.01 6.67 -13.03
CA LYS A 88 2.85 6.24 -14.42
C LYS A 88 2.88 7.42 -15.41
N ARG A 89 2.19 8.51 -15.08
CA ARG A 89 2.18 9.72 -15.92
C ARG A 89 3.55 10.39 -16.00
N GLU A 90 4.28 10.45 -14.89
CA GLU A 90 5.64 11.02 -14.91
C GLU A 90 6.63 10.10 -15.64
N LEU A 91 6.53 8.76 -15.48
CA LEU A 91 7.32 7.81 -16.28
C LEU A 91 7.06 7.93 -17.79
N GLN A 92 5.81 8.17 -18.20
CA GLN A 92 5.49 8.37 -19.63
C GLN A 92 6.23 9.57 -20.22
N LYS A 93 6.33 10.69 -19.50
CA LYS A 93 7.07 11.88 -19.94
C LYS A 93 8.57 11.62 -20.06
N ILE A 94 9.13 10.86 -19.12
CA ILE A 94 10.53 10.42 -19.20
C ILE A 94 10.76 9.55 -20.43
N ARG A 95 9.82 8.64 -20.74
CA ARG A 95 9.88 7.81 -21.95
C ARG A 95 9.83 8.64 -23.24
N GLU A 96 9.19 9.79 -23.21
CA GLU A 96 9.14 10.76 -24.32
C GLU A 96 10.42 11.61 -24.44
N GLY A 97 11.47 11.31 -23.65
CA GLY A 97 12.78 11.94 -23.74
C GLY A 97 13.03 13.09 -22.78
N GLN A 98 12.08 13.39 -21.88
CA GLN A 98 12.23 14.42 -20.84
C GLN A 98 13.02 13.90 -19.63
N TYR A 99 14.29 13.52 -19.85
CA TYR A 99 15.14 12.91 -18.81
C TYR A 99 15.49 13.86 -17.65
N GLU A 100 15.43 15.17 -17.86
CA GLU A 100 15.65 16.19 -16.82
C GLU A 100 14.60 16.13 -15.69
N LYS A 101 13.43 15.54 -15.95
CA LYS A 101 12.40 15.41 -14.92
C LYS A 101 12.72 14.28 -13.95
N ARG A 102 12.71 14.62 -12.66
CA ARG A 102 12.80 13.65 -11.57
C ARG A 102 11.41 13.25 -11.08
N LEU A 103 11.24 11.96 -10.83
CA LEU A 103 10.06 11.40 -10.21
C LEU A 103 9.98 11.87 -8.76
N SER A 104 8.79 12.28 -8.33
CA SER A 104 8.54 12.68 -6.94
C SER A 104 7.25 12.05 -6.42
N ILE A 105 7.26 11.73 -5.13
CA ILE A 105 6.10 11.25 -4.38
C ILE A 105 5.87 12.11 -3.14
N ARG A 106 4.67 12.05 -2.55
CA ARG A 106 4.36 12.82 -1.35
C ARG A 106 5.10 12.24 -0.15
N THR A 107 5.34 13.08 0.86
CA THR A 107 6.02 12.68 2.11
C THR A 107 5.24 11.64 2.91
N MET A 108 3.92 11.57 2.72
CA MET A 108 3.03 10.62 3.39
C MET A 108 2.84 9.31 2.60
N ASP A 109 3.36 9.24 1.37
CA ASP A 109 3.33 8.02 0.58
C ASP A 109 4.29 6.99 1.19
N ASP A 110 4.08 5.71 0.86
CA ASP A 110 4.83 4.61 1.47
C ASP A 110 6.36 4.79 1.30
N PRO A 111 7.16 4.67 2.38
CA PRO A 111 8.61 4.81 2.34
C PRO A 111 9.30 3.88 1.33
N TYR A 112 8.76 2.69 1.10
CA TYR A 112 9.28 1.76 0.10
C TYR A 112 9.13 2.32 -1.32
N ILE A 113 7.96 2.91 -1.63
CA ILE A 113 7.75 3.60 -2.91
C ILE A 113 8.76 4.75 -3.04
N ARG A 114 9.09 5.45 -1.95
CA ARG A 114 10.12 6.51 -1.97
C ARG A 114 11.48 5.95 -2.37
N SER A 115 11.92 4.90 -1.69
CA SER A 115 13.21 4.24 -1.97
C SER A 115 13.30 3.79 -3.42
N PHE A 116 12.22 3.21 -3.96
CA PHE A 116 12.16 2.78 -5.35
C PHE A 116 12.27 3.95 -6.33
N ILE A 117 11.59 5.06 -6.04
CA ILE A 117 11.64 6.27 -6.86
C ILE A 117 13.01 6.94 -6.85
N ASP A 118 13.69 6.95 -5.70
CA ASP A 118 15.06 7.44 -5.60
C ASP A 118 16.03 6.63 -6.46
N GLU A 119 15.82 5.31 -6.55
CA GLU A 119 16.62 4.42 -7.41
C GLU A 119 16.37 4.69 -8.89
N ILE A 120 15.11 4.88 -9.31
CA ILE A 120 14.80 5.27 -10.69
C ILE A 120 15.43 6.62 -11.02
N ASN A 121 15.34 7.61 -10.13
CA ASN A 121 15.97 8.91 -10.34
C ASN A 121 17.49 8.78 -10.51
N GLY A 122 18.15 7.90 -9.75
CA GLY A 122 19.56 7.59 -9.96
C GLY A 122 19.87 6.96 -11.33
N PHE A 123 18.95 6.18 -11.88
CA PHE A 123 19.08 5.66 -13.26
C PHE A 123 18.92 6.77 -14.31
N LEU A 124 18.02 7.73 -14.08
CA LEU A 124 17.85 8.89 -14.96
C LEU A 124 19.09 9.78 -14.96
N ASP A 125 19.73 9.99 -13.81
CA ASP A 125 21.00 10.72 -13.72
C ASP A 125 22.06 10.13 -14.67
N LEU A 126 22.16 8.79 -14.72
CA LEU A 126 23.13 8.08 -15.58
C LEU A 126 22.80 8.19 -17.08
N LEU A 127 21.51 8.16 -17.42
CA LEU A 127 21.07 8.34 -18.81
C LEU A 127 21.33 9.75 -19.31
N GLU A 128 21.11 10.75 -18.46
CA GLU A 128 21.37 12.15 -18.75
C GLU A 128 22.87 12.39 -18.96
N GLU A 129 23.73 11.86 -18.07
CA GLU A 129 25.19 11.97 -18.19
C GLU A 129 25.73 11.35 -19.49
N LYS A 130 25.20 10.17 -19.88
CA LYS A 130 25.56 9.54 -21.17
C LYS A 130 25.18 10.41 -22.36
N LYS A 131 23.97 10.98 -22.36
CA LYS A 131 23.48 11.82 -23.46
C LYS A 131 24.38 13.06 -23.64
N THR A 132 24.77 13.72 -22.54
CA THR A 132 25.65 14.89 -22.58
C THR A 132 27.06 14.53 -23.08
N GLN A 133 27.58 13.34 -22.75
CA GLN A 133 28.87 12.87 -23.26
C GLN A 133 28.85 12.61 -24.77
N ASP A 134 27.78 12.02 -25.30
CA ASP A 134 27.64 11.76 -26.74
C ASP A 134 27.50 13.08 -27.53
N GLU A 135 26.73 14.05 -27.05
CA GLU A 135 26.62 15.40 -27.67
C GLU A 135 27.94 16.19 -27.64
N SER A 136 28.85 15.88 -26.72
CA SER A 136 30.18 16.51 -26.64
C SER A 136 31.23 15.90 -27.58
N LYS A 137 30.98 14.72 -28.13
CA LYS A 137 31.86 14.05 -29.10
C LYS A 137 31.55 14.39 -30.56
N ASP A 138 30.34 14.85 -30.84
CA ASP A 138 29.91 15.31 -32.17
C ASP A 138 30.18 16.81 -32.41
N LYS A 139 30.79 17.51 -31.45
CA LYS A 139 31.30 18.89 -31.59
C LYS A 139 32.81 18.90 -31.65
#